data_AF-I9U1D2-F1
#
_entry.id   AF-I9U1D2-F1
#
_cell.length_a   1.000
_cell.length_b   1.000
_cell.length_c   1.000
_cell.angle_alpha   90.00
_cell.angle_beta   90.00
_cell.angle_gamma   90.00
#
_symmetry.space_group_name_H-M   'P 1'
#
loop_
_entity.id
_entity.type
_entity.pdbx_description
1 polymer ?
#
loop_
_entity_poly.entity_id
_entity_poly.type
_entity_poly.pdbx_seq_one_letter_code
_entity_poly.pdbx_strand_id
1 'polypeptide(L)'
;MYQDALREITEKAPAKFSIYDCMDVVCKDIIDNHLEKAGVNISFISDYIQNHIKTVVGYSILKILYYEKNPEKAECEEYPKGEKPNEDEHPVILEKGDYMPFILITYGIECFFLSEQPEKLLKYIKKMRIPGALRYKKEITLLYNKVNNKES
;
A
#
# COMPACT_ATOMS: atom_id res chain seq x y z
N MET A 1 -1.73 -16.64 8.94
CA MET A 1 -2.42 -15.82 7.92
C MET A 1 -1.54 -14.63 7.53
N TYR A 2 -0.51 -14.81 6.70
CA TYR A 2 0.58 -13.84 6.42
C TYR A 2 0.99 -12.85 7.55
N GLN A 3 1.91 -13.22 8.44
CA GLN A 3 1.57 -14.03 9.61
C GLN A 3 1.53 -13.09 10.85
N ASP A 4 0.42 -12.76 11.50
CA ASP A 4 -0.98 -13.01 11.15
C ASP A 4 -1.69 -11.70 10.85
N ALA A 5 -1.74 -11.35 9.57
CA ALA A 5 -1.85 -10.01 9.02
C ALA A 5 -0.74 -9.08 9.55
N LEU A 6 0.44 -9.68 9.73
CA LEU A 6 1.64 -9.19 10.42
C LEU A 6 1.47 -8.94 11.95
N ARG A 7 0.35 -9.49 12.46
CA ARG A 7 0.01 -10.04 13.79
C ARG A 7 -1.19 -9.45 14.56
N GLU A 8 -1.41 -8.19 14.91
CA GLU A 8 -0.64 -6.93 14.85
C GLU A 8 -0.48 -6.19 13.51
N ILE A 9 -0.25 -4.88 13.61
CA ILE A 9 0.61 -4.08 12.71
C ILE A 9 1.53 -3.32 13.67
N THR A 10 2.39 -4.11 14.32
CA THR A 10 2.97 -3.92 15.66
C THR A 10 2.00 -3.22 16.64
N GLU A 11 1.10 -4.04 17.18
CA GLU A 11 -0.01 -3.79 18.12
C GLU A 11 -0.63 -2.37 18.22
N LYS A 12 -1.11 -1.82 17.08
CA LYS A 12 -1.96 -0.61 17.02
C LYS A 12 -1.26 0.67 17.51
N ALA A 13 -0.12 0.99 16.89
CA ALA A 13 0.69 2.20 17.12
C ALA A 13 -0.11 3.51 17.44
N PRO A 14 0.44 4.47 18.22
CA PRO A 14 1.87 4.63 18.49
C PRO A 14 2.26 4.84 19.96
N ALA A 15 3.58 4.93 20.19
CA ALA A 15 4.17 5.80 21.21
C ALA A 15 5.33 6.61 20.62
N LYS A 16 6.25 5.92 19.91
CA LYS A 16 7.19 6.49 18.95
C LYS A 16 7.39 5.53 17.78
N PHE A 17 6.62 5.69 16.70
CA PHE A 17 6.90 5.00 15.44
C PHE A 17 7.97 5.82 14.69
N SER A 18 9.25 5.58 15.02
CA SER A 18 10.36 6.23 14.32
C SER A 18 10.54 5.55 12.96
N ILE A 19 10.03 6.20 11.91
CA ILE A 19 10.13 5.69 10.54
C ILE A 19 11.60 5.60 10.09
N TYR A 20 12.47 6.42 10.69
CA TYR A 20 13.91 6.42 10.45
C TYR A 20 14.61 5.13 10.94
N ASP A 21 14.09 4.49 12.00
CA ASP A 21 14.63 3.24 12.55
C ASP A 21 14.35 2.04 11.62
N CYS A 22 13.54 2.25 10.58
CA CYS A 22 13.12 1.24 9.61
C CYS A 22 13.90 1.31 8.28
N MET A 23 14.88 2.21 8.16
CA MET A 23 15.53 2.55 6.89
C MET A 23 16.76 1.67 6.60
N ASP A 24 16.52 0.41 6.27
CA ASP A 24 17.43 -0.30 5.36
C ASP A 24 17.45 0.45 4.01
N VAL A 25 18.61 0.47 3.34
CA VAL A 25 18.84 1.18 2.06
C VAL A 25 17.84 0.72 1.00
N VAL A 26 17.55 -0.59 0.95
CA VAL A 26 16.56 -1.17 0.02
C VAL A 26 15.14 -0.66 0.31
N CYS A 27 14.77 -0.51 1.58
CA CYS A 27 13.46 0.01 1.98
C CYS A 27 13.33 1.51 1.69
N LYS A 28 14.40 2.29 1.91
CA LYS A 28 14.42 3.73 1.66
C LYS A 28 14.02 4.03 0.21
N ASP A 29 14.67 3.42 -0.77
CA ASP A 29 14.44 3.79 -2.17
C ASP A 29 13.04 3.38 -2.66
N ILE A 30 12.46 2.31 -2.11
CA ILE A 30 11.04 1.96 -2.28
C ILE A 30 10.14 3.07 -1.73
N ILE A 31 10.39 3.51 -0.49
CA ILE A 31 9.61 4.56 0.19
C ILE A 31 9.67 5.88 -0.56
N ASP A 32 10.86 6.35 -0.94
CA ASP A 32 11.06 7.61 -1.66
C ASP A 32 10.32 7.62 -3.00
N ASN A 33 10.43 6.54 -3.77
CA ASN A 33 9.69 6.34 -5.03
C ASN A 33 8.15 6.36 -4.82
N HIS A 34 7.64 5.79 -3.72
CA HIS A 34 6.21 5.88 -3.38
C HIS A 34 5.78 7.31 -3.00
N LEU A 35 6.58 8.02 -2.21
CA LEU A 35 6.33 9.40 -1.78
C LEU A 35 6.33 10.37 -2.98
N GLU A 36 7.33 10.29 -3.85
CA GLU A 36 7.46 11.11 -5.06
C GLU A 36 6.29 10.87 -6.03
N LYS A 37 5.91 9.59 -6.21
CA LYS A 37 4.79 9.24 -7.09
C LYS A 37 3.46 9.70 -6.52
N ALA A 38 3.25 9.62 -5.22
CA ALA A 38 2.09 10.21 -4.55
C ALA A 38 2.09 11.75 -4.59
N GLY A 39 3.27 12.38 -4.55
CA GLY A 39 3.41 13.83 -4.38
C GLY A 39 3.21 14.29 -2.93
N VAL A 40 3.62 13.46 -1.96
CA VAL A 40 3.55 13.75 -0.52
C VAL A 40 4.92 13.57 0.13
N ASN A 41 5.11 14.12 1.33
CA ASN A 41 6.36 13.94 2.11
C ASN A 41 6.15 12.99 3.30
N ILE A 42 7.26 12.55 3.90
CA ILE A 42 7.23 11.53 4.96
C ILE A 42 6.57 11.99 6.26
N SER A 43 6.65 13.29 6.60
CA SER A 43 5.96 13.85 7.77
C SER A 43 4.45 13.87 7.57
N PHE A 44 3.95 14.39 6.44
CA PHE A 44 2.52 14.41 6.11
C PHE A 44 1.89 13.01 6.19
N ILE A 45 2.55 11.99 5.62
CA ILE A 45 2.00 10.64 5.66
C ILE A 45 2.13 9.98 7.04
N SER A 46 3.17 10.32 7.82
CA SER A 46 3.26 9.92 9.23
C SER A 46 2.08 10.45 10.04
N ASP A 47 1.80 11.76 9.90
CA ASP A 47 0.71 12.43 10.61
C ASP A 47 -0.65 11.86 10.18
N TYR A 48 -0.85 11.59 8.89
CA TYR A 48 -2.05 10.91 8.39
C TYR A 48 -2.19 9.49 8.99
N ILE A 49 -1.13 8.67 8.96
CA ILE A 49 -1.16 7.31 9.50
C ILE A 49 -1.46 7.31 11.00
N GLN A 50 -0.90 8.25 11.76
CA GLN A 50 -1.18 8.39 13.20
C GLN A 50 -2.65 8.78 13.47
N ASN A 51 -3.17 9.78 12.75
CA ASN A 51 -4.56 10.24 12.93
C ASN A 51 -5.61 9.19 12.47
N HIS A 52 -5.29 8.37 11.47
CA HIS A 52 -6.21 7.40 10.88
C HIS A 52 -5.85 5.92 11.19
N ILE A 53 -5.01 5.68 12.21
CA ILE A 53 -4.33 4.39 12.41
C ILE A 53 -5.27 3.18 12.43
N LYS A 54 -6.44 3.27 13.06
CA LYS A 54 -7.43 2.16 13.10
C LYS A 54 -7.87 1.73 11.70
N THR A 55 -8.12 2.69 10.81
CA THR A 55 -8.53 2.44 9.43
C THR A 55 -7.35 1.95 8.58
N VAL A 56 -6.17 2.57 8.71
CA VAL A 56 -4.96 2.14 7.98
C VAL A 56 -4.58 0.71 8.35
N VAL A 57 -4.64 0.36 9.65
CA VAL A 57 -4.38 -0.99 10.16
C VAL A 57 -5.41 -1.98 9.63
N GLY A 58 -6.71 -1.72 9.79
CA GLY A 58 -7.77 -2.60 9.31
C GLY A 58 -7.72 -2.83 7.79
N TYR A 59 -7.42 -1.79 7.01
CA TYR A 59 -7.25 -1.88 5.57
C TYR A 59 -6.05 -2.74 5.16
N SER A 60 -4.91 -2.49 5.79
CA SER A 60 -3.67 -3.25 5.57
C SER A 60 -3.88 -4.74 5.83
N ILE A 61 -4.53 -5.07 6.94
CA ILE A 61 -4.92 -6.43 7.32
C ILE A 61 -5.79 -7.07 6.24
N LEU A 62 -6.91 -6.43 5.86
CA LEU A 62 -7.82 -7.00 4.85
C LEU A 62 -7.17 -7.12 3.46
N LYS A 63 -6.27 -6.21 3.08
CA LYS A 63 -5.57 -6.24 1.79
C LYS A 63 -4.60 -7.40 1.69
N ILE A 64 -3.79 -7.63 2.74
CA ILE A 64 -2.86 -8.76 2.82
C ILE A 64 -3.65 -10.08 2.71
N LEU A 65 -4.69 -10.24 3.52
CA LEU A 65 -5.54 -11.45 3.54
C LEU A 65 -6.35 -11.65 2.25
N TYR A 66 -6.61 -10.58 1.48
CA TYR A 66 -7.26 -10.68 0.18
C TYR A 66 -6.32 -11.30 -0.85
N TYR A 67 -5.12 -10.75 -1.05
CA TYR A 67 -4.19 -11.26 -2.05
C TYR A 67 -3.54 -12.61 -1.64
N GLU A 68 -3.37 -12.90 -0.34
CA GLU A 68 -2.98 -14.25 0.14
C GLU A 68 -4.00 -15.33 -0.30
N LYS A 69 -5.30 -14.97 -0.39
CA LYS A 69 -6.38 -15.87 -0.82
C LYS A 69 -6.72 -15.81 -2.30
N ASN A 70 -6.08 -14.91 -3.06
CA ASN A 70 -6.36 -14.64 -4.48
C ASN A 70 -5.04 -14.35 -5.23
N PRO A 71 -4.08 -15.29 -5.25
CA PRO A 71 -2.76 -15.08 -5.85
C PRO A 71 -2.84 -14.72 -7.34
N GLU A 72 -3.84 -15.24 -8.06
CA GLU A 72 -4.09 -14.97 -9.49
C GLU A 72 -4.40 -13.48 -9.79
N LYS A 73 -4.75 -12.70 -8.75
CA LYS A 73 -4.94 -11.25 -8.87
C LYS A 73 -3.65 -10.46 -8.65
N ALA A 74 -2.70 -11.00 -7.89
CA ALA A 74 -1.36 -10.42 -7.74
C ALA A 74 -0.53 -10.63 -9.02
N GLU A 75 -0.65 -11.80 -9.65
CA GLU A 75 0.07 -12.25 -10.86
C GLU A 75 -0.46 -11.65 -12.18
N CYS A 76 -1.17 -10.51 -12.13
CA CYS A 76 -1.69 -9.88 -13.33
C CYS A 76 -0.58 -9.08 -14.07
N GLU A 77 -0.50 -9.20 -15.39
CA GLU A 77 0.50 -8.49 -16.22
C GLU A 77 -0.08 -7.37 -17.10
N GLU A 78 -1.36 -7.02 -16.97
CA GLU A 78 -2.00 -5.97 -17.80
C GLU A 78 -1.61 -4.54 -17.37
N TYR A 79 -0.37 -4.14 -17.68
CA TYR A 79 0.06 -2.75 -17.48
C TYR A 79 -0.80 -1.77 -18.31
N PRO A 80 -1.03 -0.53 -17.82
CA PRO A 80 -1.73 0.47 -18.59
C PRO A 80 -1.03 0.78 -19.93
N LYS A 81 -1.80 1.16 -20.97
CA LYS A 81 -1.24 1.45 -22.31
C LYS A 81 -0.14 2.52 -22.23
N GLY A 82 1.07 2.16 -22.67
CA GLY A 82 2.26 3.03 -22.63
C GLY A 82 3.00 3.04 -21.28
N GLU A 83 2.56 2.25 -20.30
CA GLU A 83 3.14 2.16 -18.94
C GLU A 83 3.70 0.74 -18.63
N LYS A 84 3.79 -0.15 -19.63
CA LYS A 84 4.50 -1.44 -19.46
C LYS A 84 6.01 -1.15 -19.25
N PRO A 85 6.65 -1.69 -18.19
CA PRO A 85 8.09 -1.59 -18.01
C PRO A 85 8.87 -2.35 -19.09
N ASN A 86 10.14 -1.99 -19.28
CA ASN A 86 11.11 -2.86 -19.96
C ASN A 86 11.34 -4.15 -19.14
N GLU A 87 11.96 -5.18 -19.74
CA GLU A 87 12.17 -6.46 -19.04
C GLU A 87 13.07 -6.29 -17.80
N ASP A 88 14.11 -5.46 -17.88
CA ASP A 88 14.99 -5.09 -16.75
C ASP A 88 14.29 -4.20 -15.69
N GLU A 89 13.12 -3.64 -16.00
CA GLU A 89 12.30 -2.81 -15.10
C GLU A 89 11.09 -3.59 -14.53
N HIS A 90 11.01 -4.91 -14.75
CA HIS A 90 9.94 -5.72 -14.16
C HIS A 90 10.02 -5.73 -12.62
N PRO A 91 8.86 -5.76 -11.92
CA PRO A 91 8.84 -5.77 -10.47
C PRO A 91 9.46 -7.07 -9.94
N VAL A 92 10.59 -6.94 -9.23
CA VAL A 92 11.23 -8.07 -8.55
C VAL A 92 10.29 -8.61 -7.48
N ILE A 93 9.99 -9.92 -7.55
CA ILE A 93 9.29 -10.63 -6.48
C ILE A 93 10.27 -10.75 -5.31
N LEU A 94 10.09 -9.91 -4.28
CA LEU A 94 10.77 -10.08 -3.01
C LEU A 94 10.32 -11.41 -2.38
N GLU A 95 11.25 -12.17 -1.81
CA GLU A 95 10.90 -13.38 -1.06
C GLU A 95 10.00 -13.05 0.15
N LYS A 96 9.18 -14.01 0.58
CA LYS A 96 8.21 -13.84 1.68
C LYS A 96 8.91 -13.75 3.05
N GLY A 97 9.48 -12.59 3.35
CA GLY A 97 10.09 -12.25 4.63
C GLY A 97 9.11 -11.69 5.68
N ASP A 98 9.69 -11.21 6.79
CA ASP A 98 8.99 -10.64 7.96
C ASP A 98 8.30 -9.29 7.68
N TYR A 99 7.66 -8.72 8.72
CA TYR A 99 7.04 -7.39 8.65
C TYR A 99 8.06 -6.31 8.26
N MET A 100 7.89 -5.74 7.08
CA MET A 100 8.67 -4.59 6.62
C MET A 100 7.88 -3.28 6.81
N PRO A 101 8.35 -2.32 7.62
CA PRO A 101 7.56 -1.13 7.99
C PRO A 101 7.11 -0.24 6.82
N PHE A 102 7.72 -0.34 5.64
CA PHE A 102 7.25 0.36 4.43
C PHE A 102 5.80 -0.02 4.04
N ILE A 103 5.31 -1.19 4.47
CA ILE A 103 3.92 -1.64 4.24
C ILE A 103 2.92 -0.62 4.81
N LEU A 104 3.18 -0.08 6.01
CA LEU A 104 2.33 0.96 6.61
C LEU A 104 2.33 2.26 5.78
N ILE A 105 3.48 2.65 5.24
CA ILE A 105 3.62 3.88 4.44
C ILE A 105 2.86 3.73 3.12
N THR A 106 3.12 2.65 2.39
CA THR A 106 2.53 2.40 1.07
C THR A 106 1.00 2.24 1.14
N TYR A 107 0.49 1.53 2.14
CA TYR A 107 -0.95 1.35 2.36
C TYR A 107 -1.60 2.56 3.04
N GLY A 108 -0.83 3.36 3.79
CA GLY A 108 -1.23 4.68 4.29
C GLY A 108 -1.45 5.69 3.15
N ILE A 109 -0.55 5.72 2.16
CA ILE A 109 -0.71 6.56 0.94
C ILE A 109 -1.99 6.17 0.19
N GLU A 110 -2.25 4.87 0.04
CA GLU A 110 -3.50 4.40 -0.55
C GLU A 110 -4.72 4.81 0.27
N CYS A 111 -4.68 4.68 1.61
CA CYS A 111 -5.76 5.14 2.49
C CYS A 111 -6.04 6.64 2.32
N PHE A 112 -5.00 7.48 2.27
CA PHE A 112 -5.11 8.92 2.02
C PHE A 112 -5.79 9.22 0.68
N PHE A 113 -5.39 8.54 -0.40
CA PHE A 113 -6.07 8.66 -1.67
C PHE A 113 -7.50 8.09 -1.65
N LEU A 114 -7.79 7.07 -0.84
CA LEU A 114 -9.12 6.48 -0.71
C LEU A 114 -10.09 7.33 0.12
N SER A 115 -9.58 8.11 1.09
CA SER A 115 -10.39 8.98 1.96
C SER A 115 -10.53 10.41 1.44
N GLU A 116 -9.41 11.06 1.09
CA GLU A 116 -9.38 12.51 0.81
C GLU A 116 -9.42 12.84 -0.69
N GLN A 117 -8.82 11.99 -1.55
CA GLN A 117 -8.55 12.32 -2.97
C GLN A 117 -8.82 11.13 -3.93
N PRO A 118 -10.03 10.50 -3.88
CA PRO A 118 -10.35 9.27 -4.62
C PRO A 118 -10.33 9.43 -6.14
N GLU A 119 -10.42 10.65 -6.65
CA GLU A 119 -10.23 10.99 -8.06
C GLU A 119 -8.75 10.80 -8.50
N LYS A 120 -7.79 11.14 -7.63
CA LYS A 120 -6.34 11.03 -7.93
C LYS A 120 -5.78 9.62 -7.75
N LEU A 121 -6.45 8.75 -6.99
CA LEU A 121 -6.00 7.37 -6.72
C LEU A 121 -5.56 6.60 -7.99
N LEU A 122 -6.30 6.73 -9.10
CA LEU A 122 -5.96 6.04 -10.35
C LEU A 122 -4.66 6.58 -10.99
N LYS A 123 -4.37 7.88 -10.84
CA LYS A 123 -3.15 8.52 -11.34
C LYS A 123 -1.92 8.05 -10.54
N TYR A 124 -2.08 7.84 -9.23
CA TYR A 124 -1.04 7.25 -8.38
C TYR A 124 -0.76 5.78 -8.75
N ILE A 125 -1.79 4.93 -8.83
CA ILE A 125 -1.66 3.51 -9.21
C ILE A 125 -0.94 3.35 -10.57
N LYS A 126 -1.26 4.21 -11.54
CA LYS A 126 -0.58 4.31 -12.84
C LYS A 126 0.90 4.69 -12.73
N LYS A 127 1.23 5.76 -12.00
CA LYS A 127 2.64 6.13 -11.72
C LYS A 127 3.44 4.99 -11.07
N MET A 128 2.80 4.21 -10.20
CA MET A 128 3.40 3.02 -9.58
C MET A 128 3.58 1.83 -10.54
N ARG A 129 3.15 1.95 -11.81
CA ARG A 129 3.12 0.90 -12.84
C ARG A 129 2.41 -0.38 -12.39
N ILE A 130 1.41 -0.28 -11.51
CA ILE A 130 0.68 -1.44 -10.99
C ILE A 130 -0.17 -2.06 -12.11
N PRO A 131 0.00 -3.34 -12.46
CA PRO A 131 -0.81 -4.02 -13.45
C PRO A 131 -2.29 -4.06 -13.09
N GLY A 132 -3.15 -4.12 -14.11
CA GLY A 132 -4.59 -4.15 -13.94
C GLY A 132 -5.12 -2.92 -13.19
N ALA A 133 -4.47 -1.75 -13.30
CA ALA A 133 -4.71 -0.56 -12.46
C ALA A 133 -6.18 -0.18 -12.20
N LEU A 134 -7.07 -0.37 -13.17
CA LEU A 134 -8.52 -0.14 -13.02
C LEU A 134 -9.22 -1.22 -12.18
N ARG A 135 -8.79 -2.48 -12.28
CA ARG A 135 -9.23 -3.60 -11.43
C ARG A 135 -8.67 -3.42 -10.01
N TYR A 136 -7.37 -3.15 -9.88
CA TYR A 136 -6.70 -2.88 -8.61
C TYR A 136 -7.38 -1.76 -7.83
N LYS A 137 -7.69 -0.62 -8.48
CA LYS A 137 -8.44 0.48 -7.85
C LYS A 137 -9.79 0.00 -7.28
N LYS A 138 -10.55 -0.81 -8.02
CA LYS A 138 -11.85 -1.34 -7.55
C LYS A 138 -11.65 -2.27 -6.35
N GLU A 139 -10.68 -3.19 -6.43
CA GLU A 139 -10.35 -4.14 -5.36
C GLU A 139 -10.01 -3.41 -4.05
N ILE A 140 -9.09 -2.44 -4.08
CA ILE A 140 -8.71 -1.71 -2.86
C ILE A 140 -9.81 -0.77 -2.34
N THR A 141 -10.64 -0.20 -3.22
CA THR A 141 -11.80 0.61 -2.80
C THR A 141 -12.81 -0.24 -2.02
N LEU A 142 -13.10 -1.46 -2.50
CA LEU A 142 -14.01 -2.39 -1.81
C LEU A 142 -13.43 -2.87 -0.47
N LEU A 143 -12.11 -3.06 -0.38
CA LEU A 143 -11.43 -3.42 0.87
C LEU A 143 -11.52 -2.28 1.89
N TYR A 144 -11.23 -1.04 1.48
CA TYR A 144 -11.34 0.14 2.34
C TYR A 144 -12.78 0.42 2.80
N ASN A 145 -13.77 0.28 1.92
CA ASN A 145 -15.18 0.46 2.29
C ASN A 145 -15.63 -0.54 3.37
N LYS A 146 -15.18 -1.79 3.30
CA LYS A 146 -15.43 -2.83 4.32
C LYS A 146 -14.85 -2.49 5.70
N VAL A 147 -13.69 -1.83 5.78
CA VAL A 147 -13.10 -1.39 7.07
C VAL A 147 -13.95 -0.31 7.74
N ASN A 148 -14.55 0.57 6.94
CA ASN A 148 -15.25 1.76 7.42
C ASN A 148 -16.77 1.55 7.54
N ASN A 149 -17.27 0.32 7.43
CA ASN A 149 -18.70 -0.03 7.38
C ASN A 149 -19.49 0.76 6.32
N LYS A 150 -18.83 1.16 5.22
CA LYS A 150 -19.44 1.87 4.10
C LYS A 150 -19.95 0.84 3.08
N GLU A 151 -21.07 0.19 3.39
CA GLU A 151 -21.81 -0.56 2.37
C GLU A 151 -22.13 0.37 1.18
N SER A 152 -22.07 -0.18 -0.04
CA SER A 152 -22.04 0.56 -1.31
C SER A 152 -23.05 0.00 -2.30
#